data_AF-A0AA37V516-F1
#
_entry.id   AF-A0AA37V516-F1
#
_cell.length_a   1.000
_cell.length_b   1.000
_cell.length_c   1.000
_cell.angle_alpha   90.00
_cell.angle_beta   90.00
_cell.angle_gamma   90.00
#
_symmetry.space_group_name_H-M   'P 1'
#
loop_
_entity.id
_entity.type
_entity.pdbx_description
1 polymer ?
#
loop_
_entity_poly.entity_id
_entity_poly.type
_entity_poly.pdbx_seq_one_letter_code
_entity_poly.pdbx_strand_id
1 'polypeptide(L)'
;MPDRHSGAARALLLVALLSACGGGDKPSAEDSSAAADSAASAAAAAPTPEAPAAAPANDASAPLTVADIDRWQKGMAAELKAVQDAGAQLKAAKTGNDTLTAMMGANETATRAAGASAAGLDESRYGFIASELSALTMVLAPVEADFEAGKMPAAMVQSMQQERDRQAAQVTPKYPPDVVEALKPRAAELRKQQMTLVGWRVKAAGAA
;
A
#
# COMPACT_ATOMS: atom_id res chain seq x y z
N MET A 1 21.18 17.44 56.57
CA MET A 1 19.94 18.16 56.91
C MET A 1 20.37 19.57 57.27
N PRO A 2 19.91 20.64 56.60
CA PRO A 2 19.01 20.68 55.43
C PRO A 2 19.65 19.97 54.18
N ASP A 3 19.12 19.97 52.96
CA ASP A 3 18.13 20.82 52.29
C ASP A 3 17.13 20.04 51.43
N ARG A 4 16.02 20.71 51.06
CA ARG A 4 15.02 20.29 50.07
C ARG A 4 14.41 21.55 49.42
N HIS A 5 13.80 21.37 48.25
CA HIS A 5 12.97 22.33 47.50
C HIS A 5 13.69 23.44 46.71
N SER A 6 13.77 23.27 45.39
CA SER A 6 13.31 24.26 44.38
C SER A 6 13.44 23.65 42.98
N GLY A 7 12.33 23.55 42.25
CA GLY A 7 12.32 22.90 40.92
C GLY A 7 10.93 22.53 40.39
N ALA A 8 9.89 23.26 40.81
CA ALA A 8 8.55 23.12 40.25
C ALA A 8 8.36 24.06 39.04
N ALA A 9 7.32 23.78 38.25
CA ALA A 9 6.80 24.61 37.16
C ALA A 9 7.64 24.71 35.86
N ARG A 10 7.37 23.79 34.94
CA ARG A 10 7.16 24.13 33.52
C ARG A 10 6.15 23.17 32.86
N ALA A 11 4.88 23.42 33.16
CA ALA A 11 3.76 22.95 32.35
C ALA A 11 3.38 24.06 31.36
N LEU A 12 3.10 23.71 30.10
CA LEU A 12 2.12 24.34 29.15
C LEU A 12 2.48 24.07 27.68
N LEU A 13 1.43 24.06 26.85
CA LEU A 13 1.39 24.01 25.38
C LEU A 13 1.91 22.74 24.68
N LEU A 14 0.96 21.86 24.31
CA LEU A 14 0.49 21.74 22.90
C LEU A 14 -0.66 20.72 22.79
N VAL A 15 -1.89 21.17 23.07
CA VAL A 15 -3.14 20.43 22.79
C VAL A 15 -4.10 21.41 22.08
N ALA A 16 -3.98 21.53 20.75
CA ALA A 16 -4.85 22.37 19.92
C ALA A 16 -4.72 22.10 18.40
N LEU A 17 -4.99 20.88 17.92
CA LEU A 17 -5.17 20.58 16.49
C LEU A 17 -6.36 19.63 16.23
N LEU A 18 -7.48 19.86 16.93
CA LEU A 18 -8.77 19.24 16.64
C LEU A 18 -9.82 20.32 16.35
N SER A 19 -9.62 21.01 15.23
CA SER A 19 -10.52 21.97 14.59
C SER A 19 -10.15 22.04 13.10
N ALA A 20 -11.04 22.06 12.12
CA ALA A 20 -12.47 21.73 12.12
C ALA A 20 -12.85 21.39 10.67
N CYS A 21 -13.73 20.42 10.44
CA CYS A 21 -14.26 20.16 9.10
C CYS A 21 -15.74 19.77 9.21
N GLY A 22 -16.60 20.78 9.40
CA GLY A 22 -18.04 20.61 9.53
C GLY A 22 -18.79 21.91 9.25
N GLY A 23 -19.56 21.91 8.15
CA GLY A 23 -20.65 22.85 7.89
C GLY A 23 -20.37 23.99 6.90
N GLY A 24 -21.27 24.13 5.91
CA GLY A 24 -21.64 25.44 5.37
C GLY A 24 -21.65 25.57 3.84
N ASP A 25 -22.80 25.32 3.22
CA ASP A 25 -23.12 25.71 1.84
C ASP A 25 -22.82 27.18 1.52
N LYS A 26 -22.28 27.41 0.31
CA LYS A 26 -22.66 28.53 -0.55
C LYS A 26 -22.65 28.10 -2.03
N PRO A 27 -23.78 28.11 -2.74
CA PRO A 27 -23.76 28.06 -4.19
C PRO A 27 -23.30 29.42 -4.73
N SER A 28 -22.18 29.46 -5.46
CA SER A 28 -21.80 30.62 -6.26
C SER A 28 -22.17 30.34 -7.71
N ALA A 29 -23.28 30.92 -8.15
CA ALA A 29 -23.61 31.02 -9.57
C ALA A 29 -22.99 32.31 -10.12
N GLU A 30 -22.30 32.20 -11.27
CA GLU A 30 -21.90 33.23 -12.25
C GLU A 30 -20.81 32.56 -13.10
N ASP A 31 -21.15 31.89 -14.21
CA ASP A 31 -21.53 32.47 -15.52
C ASP A 31 -20.32 33.06 -16.28
N SER A 32 -19.84 32.30 -17.28
CA SER A 32 -19.03 32.80 -18.39
C SER A 32 -19.03 31.78 -19.53
N SER A 33 -19.94 32.00 -20.46
CA SER A 33 -19.93 31.35 -21.78
C SER A 33 -18.68 31.73 -22.58
N ALA A 34 -18.02 30.73 -23.16
CA ALA A 34 -17.10 30.90 -24.29
C ALA A 34 -17.20 29.70 -25.22
N ALA A 35 -18.19 29.74 -26.13
CA ALA A 35 -18.28 28.75 -27.20
C ALA A 35 -17.10 28.93 -28.17
N ALA A 36 -16.25 27.90 -28.29
CA ALA A 36 -15.25 27.81 -29.34
C ALA A 36 -15.81 26.98 -30.50
N ASP A 37 -16.18 27.66 -31.57
CA ASP A 37 -16.59 27.04 -32.83
C ASP A 37 -15.42 26.19 -33.38
N SER A 38 -15.67 24.92 -33.69
CA SER A 38 -14.67 24.01 -34.25
C SER A 38 -15.28 23.23 -35.41
N ALA A 39 -14.95 23.71 -36.62
CA ALA A 39 -15.46 23.18 -37.86
C ALA A 39 -15.15 21.68 -38.03
N ALA A 40 -16.20 20.88 -38.27
CA ALA A 40 -16.07 19.47 -38.57
C ALA A 40 -15.44 19.25 -39.95
N SER A 41 -14.15 18.87 -39.97
CA SER A 41 -13.49 18.38 -41.18
C SER A 41 -13.84 16.90 -41.38
N ALA A 42 -14.68 16.62 -42.38
CA ALA A 42 -15.09 15.27 -42.73
C ALA A 42 -13.99 14.52 -43.51
N ALA A 43 -13.00 14.01 -42.80
CA ALA A 43 -12.02 13.08 -43.35
C ALA A 43 -12.64 11.67 -43.49
N ALA A 44 -12.56 11.08 -44.67
CA ALA A 44 -13.08 9.74 -44.92
C ALA A 44 -12.33 8.70 -44.05
N ALA A 45 -13.08 7.97 -43.22
CA ALA A 45 -12.52 6.96 -42.32
C ALA A 45 -11.94 5.78 -43.12
N ALA A 46 -10.62 5.60 -43.04
CA ALA A 46 -9.99 4.33 -43.39
C ALA A 46 -10.49 3.23 -42.45
N PRO A 47 -10.57 1.95 -42.89
CA PRO A 47 -11.00 0.85 -42.03
C PRO A 47 -10.09 0.75 -40.80
N THR A 48 -10.68 0.96 -39.62
CA THR A 48 -9.99 0.85 -38.34
C THR A 48 -9.44 -0.57 -38.18
N PRO A 49 -8.14 -0.75 -37.88
CA PRO A 49 -7.61 -2.07 -37.55
C PRO A 49 -8.42 -2.69 -36.41
N GLU A 50 -8.83 -3.95 -36.59
CA GLU A 50 -9.58 -4.69 -35.59
C GLU A 50 -8.79 -4.72 -34.28
N ALA A 51 -9.32 -4.04 -33.25
CA ALA A 51 -8.61 -3.90 -31.98
C ALA A 51 -8.41 -5.29 -31.36
N PRO A 52 -7.19 -5.64 -30.90
CA PRO A 52 -6.94 -6.95 -30.33
C PRO A 52 -7.93 -7.21 -29.19
N ALA A 53 -8.57 -8.39 -29.23
CA ALA A 53 -9.62 -8.76 -28.29
C ALA A 53 -9.19 -8.46 -26.85
N ALA A 54 -9.98 -7.64 -26.15
CA ALA A 54 -9.68 -7.24 -24.79
C ALA A 54 -9.46 -8.49 -23.94
N ALA A 55 -8.33 -8.52 -23.22
CA ALA A 55 -8.06 -9.58 -22.25
C ALA A 55 -9.25 -9.67 -21.28
N PRO A 56 -9.66 -10.89 -20.85
CA PRO A 56 -10.80 -11.05 -19.97
C PRO A 56 -10.61 -10.18 -18.73
N ALA A 57 -11.59 -9.31 -18.47
CA ALA A 57 -11.54 -8.38 -17.35
C ALA A 57 -11.45 -9.17 -16.04
N ASN A 58 -10.33 -9.05 -15.33
CA ASN A 58 -10.19 -9.67 -14.02
C ASN A 58 -10.99 -8.83 -13.02
N ASP A 59 -12.27 -9.14 -12.87
CA ASP A 59 -13.16 -8.41 -11.98
C ASP A 59 -12.55 -8.31 -10.56
N ALA A 60 -12.43 -7.09 -10.04
CA ALA A 60 -11.91 -6.84 -8.71
C ALA A 60 -12.77 -7.51 -7.61
N SER A 61 -14.04 -7.79 -7.90
CA SER A 61 -14.96 -8.51 -7.01
C SER A 61 -14.86 -10.04 -7.07
N ALA A 62 -14.09 -10.61 -8.01
CA ALA A 62 -13.92 -12.06 -8.10
C ALA A 62 -13.25 -12.62 -6.83
N PRO A 63 -13.63 -13.82 -6.35
CA PRO A 63 -12.93 -14.45 -5.23
C PRO A 63 -11.41 -14.56 -5.44
N LEU A 64 -10.65 -14.62 -4.35
CA LEU A 64 -9.22 -14.94 -4.44
C LEU A 64 -9.01 -16.38 -4.92
N THR A 65 -7.91 -16.60 -5.63
CA THR A 65 -7.51 -17.93 -6.12
C THR A 65 -6.08 -18.25 -5.66
N VAL A 66 -5.70 -19.53 -5.62
CA VAL A 66 -4.32 -19.93 -5.28
C VAL A 66 -3.29 -19.28 -6.23
N ALA A 67 -3.64 -19.11 -7.51
CA ALA A 67 -2.79 -18.44 -8.51
C ALA A 67 -2.55 -16.95 -8.19
N ASP A 68 -3.45 -16.29 -7.46
CA ASP A 68 -3.29 -14.89 -7.06
C ASP A 68 -2.14 -14.71 -6.05
N ILE A 69 -1.77 -15.76 -5.29
CA ILE A 69 -0.61 -15.74 -4.39
C ILE A 69 0.70 -15.60 -5.19
N ASP A 70 0.85 -16.34 -6.30
CA ASP A 70 2.03 -16.27 -7.16
C ASP A 70 2.11 -14.95 -7.93
N ARG A 71 0.96 -14.47 -8.43
CA ARG A 71 0.83 -13.16 -9.07
C ARG A 71 1.22 -12.04 -8.12
N TRP A 72 0.73 -12.07 -6.87
CA TRP A 72 1.06 -11.10 -5.84
C TRP A 72 2.55 -11.12 -5.49
N GLN A 73 3.14 -12.30 -5.28
CA GLN A 73 4.58 -12.42 -5.01
C GLN A 73 5.43 -11.81 -6.14
N LYS A 74 5.05 -12.08 -7.40
CA LYS A 74 5.72 -11.51 -8.59
C LYS A 74 5.55 -9.99 -8.66
N GLY A 75 4.38 -9.47 -8.32
CA GLY A 75 4.11 -8.03 -8.24
C GLY A 75 4.90 -7.32 -7.14
N MET A 76 4.97 -7.88 -5.93
CA MET A 76 5.76 -7.33 -4.81
C MET A 76 7.24 -7.18 -5.16
N ALA A 77 7.81 -8.13 -5.92
CA ALA A 77 9.18 -8.04 -6.39
C ALA A 77 9.40 -6.86 -7.38
N ALA A 78 8.42 -6.58 -8.24
CA ALA A 78 8.45 -5.44 -9.15
C ALA A 78 8.21 -4.10 -8.45
N GLU A 79 7.29 -4.05 -7.48
CA GLU A 79 7.12 -2.89 -6.58
C GLU A 79 8.41 -2.58 -5.83
N LEU A 80 9.07 -3.61 -5.25
CA LEU A 80 10.33 -3.46 -4.53
C LEU A 80 11.42 -2.87 -5.44
N LYS A 81 11.54 -3.34 -6.68
CA LYS A 81 12.45 -2.76 -7.65
C LYS A 81 12.10 -1.29 -7.95
N ALA A 82 10.83 -0.96 -8.16
CA ALA A 82 10.41 0.41 -8.45
C ALA A 82 10.71 1.37 -7.27
N VAL A 83 10.48 0.94 -6.02
CA VAL A 83 10.86 1.71 -4.81
C VAL A 83 12.38 1.88 -4.71
N GLN A 84 13.17 0.84 -5.04
CA GLN A 84 14.63 0.93 -5.05
C GLN A 84 15.15 1.89 -6.12
N ASP A 85 14.58 1.86 -7.32
CA ASP A 85 14.93 2.76 -8.42
C ASP A 85 14.57 4.22 -8.05
N ALA A 86 13.40 4.47 -7.47
CA ALA A 86 13.02 5.78 -6.93
C ALA A 86 13.97 6.25 -5.80
N GLY A 87 14.35 5.35 -4.89
CA GLY A 87 15.35 5.63 -3.85
C GLY A 87 16.76 5.89 -4.38
N ALA A 88 17.09 5.41 -5.59
CA ALA A 88 18.32 5.77 -6.30
C ALA A 88 18.22 7.15 -6.95
N GLN A 89 17.07 7.47 -7.56
CA GLN A 89 16.79 8.81 -8.10
C GLN A 89 16.86 9.88 -6.99
N LEU A 90 16.30 9.61 -5.81
CA LEU A 90 16.36 10.52 -4.66
C LEU A 90 17.79 10.86 -4.23
N LYS A 91 18.72 9.90 -4.31
CA LYS A 91 20.15 10.13 -4.01
C LYS A 91 20.87 10.91 -5.12
N ALA A 92 20.37 10.86 -6.34
CA ALA A 92 20.91 11.56 -7.49
C ALA A 92 20.28 12.96 -7.72
N ALA A 93 19.18 13.25 -7.02
CA ALA A 93 18.46 14.51 -7.04
C ALA A 93 19.38 15.70 -6.72
N LYS A 94 19.30 16.77 -7.52
CA LYS A 94 20.09 18.00 -7.32
C LYS A 94 19.22 19.21 -7.02
N THR A 95 17.92 19.13 -7.28
CA THR A 95 16.93 20.16 -7.01
C THR A 95 15.84 19.64 -6.09
N GLY A 96 15.15 20.54 -5.38
CA GLY A 96 14.00 20.17 -4.54
C GLY A 96 12.86 19.51 -5.32
N ASN A 97 12.72 19.83 -6.62
CA ASN A 97 11.72 19.20 -7.49
C ASN A 97 12.07 17.74 -7.81
N ASP A 98 13.35 17.44 -8.07
CA ASP A 98 13.82 16.06 -8.26
C ASP A 98 13.59 15.23 -6.99
N THR A 99 13.91 15.79 -5.82
CA THR A 99 13.68 15.18 -4.50
C THR A 99 12.20 14.86 -4.30
N LEU A 100 11.31 15.82 -4.52
CA LEU A 100 9.85 15.63 -4.36
C LEU A 100 9.32 14.56 -5.32
N THR A 101 9.76 14.58 -6.58
CA THR A 101 9.36 13.61 -7.61
C THR A 101 9.82 12.20 -7.24
N ALA A 102 11.06 12.03 -6.78
CA ALA A 102 11.59 10.74 -6.35
C ALA A 102 10.89 10.21 -5.08
N MET A 103 10.57 11.08 -4.12
CA MET A 103 9.77 10.69 -2.94
C MET A 103 8.36 10.24 -3.34
N MET A 104 7.68 10.96 -4.24
CA MET A 104 6.38 10.56 -4.75
C MET A 104 6.45 9.23 -5.53
N GLY A 105 7.52 9.02 -6.31
CA GLY A 105 7.78 7.78 -7.06
C GLY A 105 7.99 6.54 -6.19
N ALA A 106 8.36 6.71 -4.91
CA ALA A 106 8.53 5.61 -3.97
C ALA A 106 7.23 5.20 -3.25
N ASN A 107 6.15 5.98 -3.35
CA ASN A 107 4.88 5.69 -2.70
C ASN A 107 4.19 4.45 -3.29
N GLU A 108 3.28 3.85 -2.52
CA GLU A 108 2.54 2.66 -2.93
C GLU A 108 1.79 2.88 -4.25
N THR A 109 0.99 3.95 -4.36
CA THR A 109 0.24 4.29 -5.57
C THR A 109 1.13 4.44 -6.81
N ALA A 110 2.35 4.98 -6.66
CA ALA A 110 3.28 5.16 -7.77
C ALA A 110 3.96 3.86 -8.23
N THR A 111 4.02 2.85 -7.35
CA THR A 111 4.70 1.57 -7.62
C THR A 111 3.73 0.43 -7.94
N ARG A 112 2.45 0.56 -7.58
CA ARG A 112 1.40 -0.44 -7.82
C ARG A 112 1.24 -0.82 -9.29
N ALA A 113 1.34 0.13 -10.21
CA ALA A 113 1.28 -0.13 -11.65
C ALA A 113 2.40 -1.09 -12.14
N ALA A 114 3.61 -0.99 -11.57
CA ALA A 114 4.70 -1.92 -11.86
C ALA A 114 4.43 -3.32 -11.30
N GLY A 115 3.84 -3.39 -10.09
CA GLY A 115 3.38 -4.63 -9.49
C GLY A 115 2.31 -5.34 -10.31
N ALA A 116 1.26 -4.62 -10.73
CA ALA A 116 0.17 -5.13 -11.55
C ALA A 116 0.65 -5.65 -12.92
N SER A 117 1.46 -4.85 -13.62
CA SER A 117 2.07 -5.23 -14.90
C SER A 117 2.92 -6.50 -14.78
N ALA A 118 3.76 -6.60 -13.74
CA ALA A 118 4.54 -7.81 -13.49
C ALA A 118 3.65 -9.01 -13.14
N ALA A 119 2.59 -8.81 -12.35
CA ALA A 119 1.62 -9.83 -11.98
C ALA A 119 0.77 -10.34 -13.18
N GLY A 120 0.73 -9.60 -14.29
CA GLY A 120 -0.15 -9.90 -15.43
C GLY A 120 -1.62 -9.55 -15.15
N LEU A 121 -1.84 -8.50 -14.36
CA LEU A 121 -3.14 -8.04 -13.89
C LEU A 121 -3.33 -6.55 -14.20
N ASP A 122 -4.58 -6.10 -14.21
CA ASP A 122 -4.90 -4.68 -14.07
C ASP A 122 -4.61 -4.19 -12.64
N GLU A 123 -4.47 -2.87 -12.49
CA GLU A 123 -4.08 -2.28 -11.20
C GLU A 123 -5.14 -2.43 -10.12
N SER A 124 -6.43 -2.50 -10.49
CA SER A 124 -7.54 -2.64 -9.53
C SER A 124 -7.56 -4.05 -8.93
N ARG A 125 -7.51 -5.09 -9.76
CA ARG A 125 -7.40 -6.48 -9.32
C ARG A 125 -6.13 -6.72 -8.52
N TYR A 126 -5.00 -6.17 -8.97
CA TYR A 126 -3.74 -6.29 -8.23
C TYR A 126 -3.82 -5.62 -6.85
N GLY A 127 -4.39 -4.42 -6.76
CA GLY A 127 -4.61 -3.72 -5.48
C GLY A 127 -5.53 -4.50 -4.52
N PHE A 128 -6.61 -5.10 -5.03
CA PHE A 128 -7.48 -5.98 -4.25
C PHE A 128 -6.71 -7.19 -3.70
N ILE A 129 -6.04 -7.95 -4.57
CA ILE A 129 -5.25 -9.13 -4.16
C ILE A 129 -4.19 -8.74 -3.12
N ALA A 130 -3.46 -7.64 -3.35
CA ALA A 130 -2.40 -7.20 -2.45
C ALA A 130 -2.94 -6.81 -1.06
N SER A 131 -4.09 -6.14 -1.00
CA SER A 131 -4.77 -5.80 0.27
C SER A 131 -5.19 -7.05 1.03
N GLU A 132 -5.90 -7.95 0.37
CA GLU A 132 -6.47 -9.16 0.98
C GLU A 132 -5.40 -10.16 1.42
N LEU A 133 -4.40 -10.45 0.57
CA LEU A 133 -3.30 -11.35 0.93
C LEU A 133 -2.34 -10.72 1.95
N SER A 134 -2.20 -9.38 1.99
CA SER A 134 -1.53 -8.68 3.09
C SER A 134 -2.23 -8.94 4.43
N ALA A 135 -3.55 -8.72 4.49
CA ALA A 135 -4.33 -8.93 5.71
C ALA A 135 -4.27 -10.40 6.17
N LEU A 136 -4.36 -11.35 5.23
CA LEU A 136 -4.32 -12.78 5.53
C LEU A 136 -2.91 -13.25 5.95
N THR A 137 -1.83 -12.77 5.31
CA THR A 137 -0.44 -13.09 5.74
C THR A 137 -0.09 -12.50 7.10
N MET A 138 -0.66 -11.36 7.49
CA MET A 138 -0.46 -10.78 8.83
C MET A 138 -0.93 -11.72 9.95
N VAL A 139 -2.04 -12.45 9.74
CA VAL A 139 -2.59 -13.38 10.73
C VAL A 139 -2.12 -14.83 10.57
N LEU A 140 -1.65 -15.24 9.38
CA LEU A 140 -1.13 -16.59 9.14
C LEU A 140 0.39 -16.74 9.33
N ALA A 141 1.17 -15.64 9.30
CA ALA A 141 2.60 -15.72 9.56
C ALA A 141 2.88 -16.10 11.03
N PRO A 142 3.90 -16.91 11.33
CA PRO A 142 4.32 -17.18 12.72
C PRO A 142 4.84 -15.90 13.39
N VAL A 143 4.71 -15.78 14.71
CA VAL A 143 5.19 -14.58 15.46
C VAL A 143 6.70 -14.40 15.30
N GLU A 144 7.42 -15.50 15.14
CA GLU A 144 8.86 -15.57 14.86
C GLU A 144 9.27 -14.90 13.54
N ALA A 145 8.32 -14.64 12.62
CA ALA A 145 8.59 -13.89 11.38
C ALA A 145 8.62 -12.36 11.60
N ASP A 146 8.15 -11.86 12.75
CA ASP A 146 8.24 -10.44 13.10
C ASP A 146 9.66 -10.11 13.61
N PHE A 147 10.20 -8.97 13.15
CA PHE A 147 11.64 -8.61 13.23
C PHE A 147 12.29 -8.59 14.63
N GLU A 148 11.50 -8.66 15.71
CA GLU A 148 11.98 -8.58 17.09
C GLU A 148 11.56 -9.77 17.98
N ALA A 149 10.85 -10.78 17.44
CA ALA A 149 10.33 -11.89 18.24
C ALA A 149 11.41 -12.67 19.03
N GLY A 150 12.59 -12.87 18.45
CA GLY A 150 13.73 -13.49 19.12
C GLY A 150 14.35 -12.67 20.27
N LYS A 151 13.92 -11.41 20.46
CA LYS A 151 14.33 -10.55 21.59
C LYS A 151 13.24 -10.42 22.67
N MET A 152 12.02 -10.87 22.38
CA MET A 152 10.88 -10.73 23.31
C MET A 152 10.87 -11.85 24.36
N PRO A 153 10.40 -11.59 25.60
CA PRO A 153 10.18 -12.65 26.58
C PRO A 153 9.20 -13.71 26.07
N ALA A 154 9.43 -14.98 26.37
CA ALA A 154 8.59 -16.09 25.88
C ALA A 154 7.09 -15.92 26.21
N ALA A 155 6.76 -15.34 27.38
CA ALA A 155 5.37 -15.03 27.74
C ALA A 155 4.72 -13.96 26.84
N MET A 156 5.51 -13.01 26.32
CA MET A 156 5.04 -12.01 25.36
C MET A 156 4.82 -12.63 23.98
N VAL A 157 5.74 -13.49 23.52
CA VAL A 157 5.57 -14.26 22.27
C VAL A 157 4.33 -15.14 22.34
N GLN A 158 4.11 -15.85 23.46
CA GLN A 158 2.91 -16.66 23.66
C GLN A 158 1.61 -15.83 23.66
N SER A 159 1.61 -14.65 24.29
CA SER A 159 0.47 -13.73 24.27
C SER A 159 0.15 -13.25 22.84
N MET A 160 1.18 -12.89 22.07
CA MET A 160 1.04 -12.50 20.67
C MET A 160 0.53 -13.65 19.79
N GLN A 161 0.99 -14.88 20.03
CA GLN A 161 0.50 -16.05 19.30
C GLN A 161 -0.99 -16.30 19.60
N GLN A 162 -1.42 -16.24 20.86
CA GLN A 162 -2.83 -16.41 21.23
C GLN A 162 -3.75 -15.34 20.61
N GLU A 163 -3.29 -14.09 20.55
CA GLU A 163 -4.03 -13.01 19.88
C GLU A 163 -4.05 -13.21 18.35
N ARG A 164 -2.94 -13.65 17.75
CA ARG A 164 -2.88 -13.99 16.32
C ARG A 164 -3.80 -15.17 15.96
N ASP A 165 -3.83 -16.22 16.77
CA ASP A 165 -4.74 -17.37 16.60
C ASP A 165 -6.21 -16.93 16.69
N ARG A 166 -6.54 -16.04 17.64
CA ARG A 166 -7.86 -15.42 17.77
C ARG A 166 -8.24 -14.60 16.53
N GLN A 167 -7.31 -13.80 16.00
CA GLN A 167 -7.54 -13.01 14.79
C GLN A 167 -7.69 -13.92 13.56
N ALA A 168 -6.83 -14.93 13.40
CA ALA A 168 -6.93 -15.92 12.34
C ALA A 168 -8.31 -16.60 12.35
N ALA A 169 -8.81 -17.04 13.51
CA ALA A 169 -10.14 -17.65 13.62
C ALA A 169 -11.30 -16.71 13.20
N GLN A 170 -11.14 -15.39 13.29
CA GLN A 170 -12.14 -14.40 12.84
C GLN A 170 -11.99 -14.01 11.36
N VAL A 171 -10.77 -14.09 10.83
CA VAL A 171 -10.40 -13.60 9.51
C VAL A 171 -10.47 -14.72 8.47
N THR A 172 -9.88 -15.89 8.73
CA THR A 172 -9.78 -16.98 7.76
C THR A 172 -11.12 -17.50 7.21
N PRO A 173 -12.25 -17.54 7.95
CA PRO A 173 -13.54 -18.00 7.39
C PRO A 173 -14.11 -17.14 6.27
N LYS A 174 -13.56 -15.94 6.04
CA LYS A 174 -13.94 -15.04 4.93
C LYS A 174 -13.27 -15.39 3.60
N TYR A 175 -12.26 -16.26 3.63
CA TYR A 175 -11.41 -16.59 2.48
C TYR A 175 -11.69 -18.01 1.98
N PRO A 176 -11.47 -18.29 0.68
CA PRO A 176 -11.50 -19.64 0.15
C PRO A 176 -10.50 -20.55 0.91
N PRO A 177 -10.90 -21.76 1.33
CA PRO A 177 -10.07 -22.60 2.19
C PRO A 177 -8.80 -23.10 1.48
N ASP A 178 -8.85 -23.31 0.18
CA ASP A 178 -7.70 -23.65 -0.67
C ASP A 178 -6.65 -22.52 -0.70
N VAL A 179 -7.08 -21.26 -0.75
CA VAL A 179 -6.19 -20.09 -0.63
C VAL A 179 -5.54 -20.04 0.75
N VAL A 180 -6.30 -20.28 1.82
CA VAL A 180 -5.77 -20.31 3.21
C VAL A 180 -4.72 -21.42 3.37
N GLU A 181 -5.01 -22.65 2.93
CA GLU A 181 -4.06 -23.77 3.03
C GLU A 181 -2.81 -23.56 2.16
N ALA A 182 -2.97 -23.02 0.95
CA ALA A 182 -1.83 -22.70 0.07
C ALA A 182 -0.96 -21.55 0.60
N LEU A 183 -1.55 -20.60 1.31
CA LEU A 183 -0.84 -19.42 1.83
C LEU A 183 -0.09 -19.71 3.14
N LYS A 184 -0.64 -20.54 4.03
CA LYS A 184 -0.01 -20.92 5.33
C LYS A 184 1.50 -21.21 5.24
N PRO A 185 2.01 -22.15 4.40
CA PRO A 185 3.44 -22.46 4.34
C PRO A 185 4.30 -21.34 3.73
N ARG A 186 3.68 -20.34 3.10
CA ARG A 186 4.35 -19.21 2.43
C ARG A 186 4.28 -17.92 3.24
N ALA A 187 3.39 -17.84 4.23
CA ALA A 187 3.03 -16.60 4.92
C ALA A 187 4.22 -15.88 5.54
N ALA A 188 5.16 -16.62 6.17
CA ALA A 188 6.37 -16.03 6.77
C ALA A 188 7.25 -15.29 5.77
N GLU A 189 7.52 -15.89 4.60
CA GLU A 189 8.40 -15.31 3.59
C GLU A 189 7.70 -14.18 2.82
N LEU A 190 6.41 -14.32 2.51
CA LEU A 190 5.62 -13.24 1.90
C LEU A 190 5.51 -12.02 2.84
N ARG A 191 5.30 -12.25 4.14
CA ARG A 191 5.31 -11.21 5.19
C ARG A 191 6.65 -10.49 5.26
N LYS A 192 7.77 -11.23 5.19
CA LYS A 192 9.13 -10.67 5.15
C LYS A 192 9.39 -9.86 3.88
N GLN A 193 8.91 -10.30 2.72
CA GLN A 193 9.00 -9.54 1.46
C GLN A 193 8.20 -8.24 1.53
N GLN A 194 6.97 -8.29 2.06
CA GLN A 194 6.13 -7.12 2.30
C GLN A 194 6.82 -6.11 3.25
N MET A 195 7.41 -6.59 4.36
CA MET A 195 8.13 -5.71 5.29
C MET A 195 9.43 -5.16 4.70
N THR A 196 10.09 -5.90 3.81
CA THR A 196 11.23 -5.39 3.02
C THR A 196 10.78 -4.25 2.10
N LEU A 197 9.66 -4.41 1.39
CA LEU A 197 9.06 -3.37 0.55
C LEU A 197 8.70 -2.11 1.37
N VAL A 198 8.00 -2.27 2.50
CA VAL A 198 7.66 -1.16 3.40
C VAL A 198 8.92 -0.47 3.95
N GLY A 199 9.93 -1.22 4.38
CA GLY A 199 11.20 -0.66 4.86
C GLY A 199 11.91 0.17 3.79
N TRP A 200 11.88 -0.27 2.52
CA TRP A 200 12.39 0.52 1.40
C TRP A 200 11.57 1.78 1.12
N ARG A 201 10.24 1.75 1.29
CA ARG A 201 9.38 2.95 1.17
C ARG A 201 9.68 3.97 2.27
N VAL A 202 9.76 3.53 3.53
CA VAL A 202 10.13 4.40 4.68
C VAL A 202 11.51 5.02 4.48
N LYS A 203 12.48 4.24 3.97
CA LYS A 203 13.82 4.74 3.63
C LYS A 203 13.81 5.76 2.49
N ALA A 204 13.02 5.54 1.44
CA ALA A 204 12.85 6.49 0.35
C ALA A 204 12.06 7.75 0.77
N ALA A 205 11.25 7.68 1.82
CA ALA A 205 10.63 8.85 2.46
C ALA A 205 11.58 9.65 3.38
N GLY A 206 12.85 9.23 3.51
CA GLY A 206 13.86 9.91 4.34
C GLY A 206 13.75 9.64 5.85
N ALA A 207 13.03 8.59 6.25
CA ALA A 207 12.73 8.29 7.65
C ALA A 207 13.55 7.12 8.24
N ALA A 208 14.73 6.81 7.67
CA ALA A 208 15.61 5.70 8.09
C ALA A 208 17.09 6.00 7.83
#